data_AF-A0AAQ3LFZ6-F1
#
_entry.id   AF-A0AAQ3LFZ6-F1
#
_cell.length_a   1.000
_cell.length_b   1.000
_cell.length_c   1.000
_cell.angle_alpha   90.00
_cell.angle_beta   90.00
_cell.angle_gamma   90.00
#
_symmetry.space_group_name_H-M   'P 1'
#
loop_
_entity.id
_entity.type
_entity.pdbx_description
1 polymer ?
#
loop_
_entity_poly.entity_id
_entity_poly.type
_entity_poly.pdbx_seq_one_letter_code
_entity_poly.pdbx_strand_id
1 'polypeptide(L)'
;MAVETSTKPKPKESSKHEAKYSLLIVLLFLAIALWITSIYLSFWLFPGPDFETRGQFGDYFGALNALFTGVALAALIFSIYLQRKDLQAQADQIAMQTEQLAMQSEELKLQRLEMDENQELIRKQTFENLFFNCLKLLSFNAISNPQEGSETYASKYFTALHYDVRNERIDGKIRLNSDEANEVNEFMLIFNEILRLERNAPEEFINKIKPYLHNMQSSYFSFKNANTPSLNGYLRTIRNTMQLIEDYNSLDDSSSTTSIYIEILLSQIDQNGHFLMAMDYAFNSDSLLKEYIPRYHLLRYLNHDESTNFLFLLTNNFSENTYSSSTNLEPLSE
;
A
#
# COMPACT_ATOMS: atom_id res chain seq x y z
N MET A 1 11.50 9.17 30.08
CA MET A 1 10.35 9.61 30.89
C MET A 1 9.46 8.39 31.10
N ALA A 2 9.51 7.78 32.28
CA ALA A 2 8.63 6.68 32.65
C ALA A 2 7.28 7.27 33.09
N VAL A 3 6.19 6.79 32.51
CA VAL A 3 4.83 7.14 32.90
C VAL A 3 4.42 6.17 34.01
N GLU A 4 4.41 6.65 35.25
CA GLU A 4 3.80 5.93 36.38
C GLU A 4 2.27 5.95 36.21
N THR A 5 1.70 4.82 35.81
CA THR A 5 0.27 4.58 35.88
C THR A 5 -0.14 4.34 37.33
N SER A 6 -0.55 5.40 38.04
CA SER A 6 -1.23 5.25 39.33
C SER A 6 -2.67 4.75 39.10
N THR A 7 -2.91 3.47 39.34
CA THR A 7 -4.25 2.88 39.39
C THR A 7 -4.85 3.12 40.78
N LYS A 8 -5.64 4.18 40.94
CA LYS A 8 -6.52 4.31 42.12
C LYS A 8 -7.61 3.23 42.04
N PRO A 9 -7.85 2.45 43.11
CA PRO A 9 -8.91 1.46 43.11
C PRO A 9 -10.27 2.17 43.15
N LYS A 10 -11.18 1.80 42.23
CA LYS A 10 -12.59 2.22 42.26
C LYS A 10 -13.25 1.75 43.58
N PRO A 11 -14.07 2.59 44.24
CA PRO A 11 -14.76 2.17 45.46
C PRO A 11 -15.77 1.06 45.15
N LYS A 12 -15.74 -0.01 45.95
CA LYS A 12 -16.67 -1.16 45.89
C LYS A 12 -18.11 -0.67 46.07
N GLU A 13 -18.87 -0.71 45.00
CA GLU A 13 -20.30 -0.38 44.93
C GLU A 13 -21.18 -1.34 45.77
N SER A 14 -20.64 -2.50 46.17
CA SER A 14 -21.34 -3.54 46.93
C SER A 14 -21.72 -3.15 48.36
N SER A 15 -21.01 -2.20 49.00
CA SER A 15 -21.26 -1.90 50.43
C SER A 15 -22.54 -1.10 50.68
N LYS A 16 -23.04 -0.38 49.66
CA LYS A 16 -24.24 0.46 49.79
C LYS A 16 -25.54 -0.32 49.71
N HIS A 17 -25.56 -1.45 48.99
CA HIS A 17 -26.76 -2.28 48.89
C HIS A 17 -26.97 -3.12 50.15
N GLU A 18 -25.92 -3.73 50.71
CA GLU A 18 -26.03 -4.53 51.94
C GLU A 18 -26.45 -3.70 53.16
N ALA A 19 -26.01 -2.44 53.24
CA ALA A 19 -26.39 -1.52 54.32
C ALA A 19 -27.89 -1.14 54.31
N LYS A 20 -28.55 -1.18 53.14
CA LYS A 20 -29.99 -0.86 53.03
C LYS A 20 -30.86 -2.01 53.53
N TYR A 21 -30.50 -3.24 53.20
CA TYR A 21 -31.24 -4.43 53.65
C TYR A 21 -31.06 -4.67 55.15
N SER A 22 -29.87 -4.39 55.70
CA SER A 22 -29.62 -4.53 57.14
C SER A 22 -30.44 -3.55 57.98
N LEU A 23 -30.58 -2.29 57.53
CA LEU A 23 -31.39 -1.29 58.22
C LEU A 23 -32.88 -1.66 58.24
N LEU A 24 -33.40 -2.19 57.12
CA LEU A 24 -34.79 -2.62 57.02
C LEU A 24 -35.08 -3.81 57.97
N ILE A 25 -34.15 -4.76 58.07
CA ILE A 25 -34.24 -5.90 58.99
C ILE A 25 -34.25 -5.42 60.46
N VAL A 26 -33.38 -4.47 60.82
CA VAL A 26 -33.34 -3.91 62.17
C VAL A 26 -34.64 -3.18 62.53
N LEU A 27 -35.18 -2.37 61.61
CA LEU A 27 -36.46 -1.70 61.80
C LEU A 27 -37.62 -2.69 61.98
N LEU A 28 -37.61 -3.79 61.23
CA LEU A 28 -38.62 -4.84 61.35
C LEU A 28 -38.56 -5.54 62.72
N PHE A 29 -37.37 -5.92 63.19
CA PHE A 29 -37.19 -6.51 64.52
C PHE A 29 -37.60 -5.55 65.63
N LEU A 30 -37.27 -4.26 65.50
CA LEU A 30 -37.69 -3.23 66.43
C LEU A 30 -39.23 -3.10 66.49
N ALA A 31 -39.90 -3.10 65.34
CA ALA A 31 -41.36 -3.05 65.27
C ALA A 31 -42.02 -4.26 65.96
N ILE A 32 -41.49 -5.47 65.73
CA ILE A 32 -41.97 -6.70 66.38
C ILE A 32 -41.72 -6.67 67.89
N ALA A 33 -40.55 -6.22 68.33
CA ALA A 33 -40.22 -6.09 69.74
C ALA A 33 -41.11 -5.08 70.47
N LEU A 34 -41.39 -3.93 69.84
CA LEU A 34 -42.33 -2.93 70.37
C LEU A 34 -43.76 -3.48 70.44
N TRP A 35 -44.19 -4.24 69.45
CA TRP A 35 -45.51 -4.89 69.45
C TRP A 35 -45.64 -5.91 70.58
N ILE A 36 -44.68 -6.82 70.76
CA ILE A 36 -44.67 -7.79 71.88
C ILE A 36 -44.63 -7.07 73.23
N THR A 37 -43.83 -6.02 73.35
CA THR A 37 -43.74 -5.20 74.57
C THR A 37 -45.09 -4.54 74.89
N SER A 38 -45.81 -4.04 73.88
CA SER A 38 -47.15 -3.45 74.07
C SER A 38 -48.17 -4.47 74.61
N ILE A 39 -48.12 -5.72 74.13
CA ILE A 39 -48.96 -6.82 74.61
C ILE A 39 -48.61 -7.13 76.07
N TYR A 40 -47.32 -7.30 76.38
CA TYR A 40 -46.85 -7.59 77.73
C TYR A 40 -47.25 -6.48 78.73
N LEU A 41 -47.07 -5.22 78.36
CA LEU A 41 -47.40 -4.07 79.21
C LEU A 41 -48.91 -3.99 79.48
N SER A 42 -49.75 -4.32 78.49
CA SER A 42 -51.22 -4.37 78.66
C SER A 42 -51.64 -5.43 79.69
N PHE A 43 -51.01 -6.61 79.69
CA PHE A 43 -51.31 -7.65 80.67
C PHE A 43 -50.78 -7.33 82.08
N TRP A 44 -49.65 -6.61 82.17
CA TRP A 44 -49.04 -6.22 83.45
C TRP A 44 -49.75 -5.04 84.13
N LEU A 45 -50.14 -4.00 83.36
CA LEU A 45 -50.79 -2.80 83.91
C LEU A 45 -52.27 -3.02 84.27
N PHE A 46 -52.95 -3.98 83.62
CA PHE A 46 -54.37 -4.26 83.85
C PHE A 46 -54.59 -5.75 84.21
N PRO A 47 -54.18 -6.21 85.41
CA PRO A 47 -54.36 -7.59 85.86
C PRO A 47 -55.82 -7.86 86.25
N GLY A 48 -56.55 -8.63 85.43
CA GLY A 48 -57.96 -8.98 85.65
C GLY A 48 -58.64 -9.52 84.39
N PRO A 49 -59.83 -10.14 84.46
CA PRO A 49 -60.55 -10.64 83.29
C PRO A 49 -61.32 -9.55 82.52
N ASP A 50 -61.17 -8.29 82.92
CA ASP A 50 -61.97 -7.18 82.39
C ASP A 50 -61.40 -6.70 81.04
N PHE A 51 -61.93 -7.26 79.95
CA PHE A 51 -61.45 -7.01 78.59
C PHE A 51 -61.78 -5.59 78.08
N GLU A 52 -62.73 -4.89 78.71
CA GLU A 52 -63.20 -3.57 78.26
C GLU A 52 -62.15 -2.47 78.50
N THR A 53 -61.52 -2.44 79.68
CA THR A 53 -60.46 -1.48 80.01
C THR A 53 -59.19 -1.69 79.17
N ARG A 54 -58.87 -2.95 78.83
CA ARG A 54 -57.78 -3.28 77.91
C ARG A 54 -58.10 -2.87 76.47
N GLY A 55 -59.36 -3.02 76.05
CA GLY A 55 -59.85 -2.53 74.76
C GLY A 55 -59.67 -1.02 74.61
N GLN A 56 -60.09 -0.25 75.62
CA GLN A 56 -59.93 1.22 75.64
C GLN A 56 -58.45 1.66 75.61
N PHE A 57 -57.55 0.91 76.24
CA PHE A 57 -56.10 1.15 76.12
C PHE A 57 -55.61 0.92 74.68
N GLY A 58 -56.12 -0.12 74.00
CA GLY A 58 -55.87 -0.39 72.59
C GLY A 58 -56.40 0.70 71.65
N ASP A 59 -57.54 1.32 71.97
CA ASP A 59 -58.14 2.37 71.14
C ASP A 59 -57.24 3.63 70.99
N TYR A 60 -56.45 3.97 72.02
CA TYR A 60 -55.44 5.04 71.92
C TYR A 60 -54.34 4.72 70.90
N PHE A 61 -53.93 3.46 70.79
CA PHE A 61 -53.01 3.02 69.75
C PHE A 61 -53.68 3.01 68.38
N GLY A 62 -55.00 2.83 68.30
CA GLY A 62 -55.78 2.95 67.06
C GLY A 62 -55.69 4.36 66.44
N ALA A 63 -55.89 5.41 67.24
CA ALA A 63 -55.74 6.79 66.79
C ALA A 63 -54.30 7.12 66.36
N LEU A 64 -53.32 6.61 67.10
CA LEU A 64 -51.89 6.77 66.81
C LEU A 64 -51.49 6.01 65.52
N ASN A 65 -52.04 4.81 65.29
CA ASN A 65 -51.85 4.02 64.08
C ASN A 65 -52.46 4.70 62.85
N ALA A 66 -53.63 5.33 62.99
CA ALA A 66 -54.24 6.12 61.92
C ALA A 66 -53.35 7.31 61.52
N LEU A 67 -52.77 8.02 62.50
CA LEU A 67 -51.82 9.10 62.25
C LEU A 67 -50.54 8.59 61.55
N PHE A 68 -49.95 7.50 62.04
CA PHE A 68 -48.78 6.90 61.41
C PHE A 68 -49.05 6.42 59.98
N THR A 69 -50.22 5.84 59.73
CA THR A 69 -50.64 5.43 58.39
C THR A 69 -50.78 6.64 57.47
N GLY A 70 -51.36 7.75 57.94
CA GLY A 70 -51.45 9.00 57.18
C GLY A 70 -50.09 9.61 56.85
N VAL A 71 -49.15 9.64 57.81
CA VAL A 71 -47.78 10.12 57.60
C VAL A 71 -47.01 9.20 56.66
N ALA A 72 -47.14 7.88 56.79
CA ALA A 72 -46.53 6.91 55.89
C ALA A 72 -47.04 7.06 54.46
N LEU A 73 -48.35 7.28 54.28
CA LEU A 73 -48.96 7.57 52.98
C LEU A 73 -48.42 8.89 52.39
N ALA A 74 -48.31 9.95 53.19
CA ALA A 74 -47.74 11.21 52.75
C ALA A 74 -46.26 11.07 52.33
N ALA A 75 -45.47 10.32 53.10
CA ALA A 75 -44.08 10.02 52.77
C ALA A 75 -43.96 9.18 51.48
N LEU A 76 -44.87 8.23 51.26
CA LEU A 76 -44.95 7.44 50.02
C LEU A 76 -45.28 8.31 48.81
N ILE A 77 -46.29 9.18 48.92
CA ILE A 77 -46.67 10.13 47.85
C ILE A 77 -45.50 11.06 47.52
N PHE A 78 -44.84 11.61 48.54
CA PHE A 78 -43.66 12.45 48.36
C PHE A 78 -42.52 11.68 47.67
N SER A 79 -42.29 10.42 48.06
CA SER A 79 -41.28 9.55 47.44
C SER A 79 -41.60 9.28 45.97
N ILE A 80 -42.86 9.01 45.62
CA ILE A 80 -43.31 8.84 44.23
C ILE A 80 -43.08 10.13 43.44
N TYR A 81 -43.37 11.29 44.03
CA TYR A 81 -43.12 12.58 43.39
C TYR A 81 -41.62 12.78 43.07
N LEU A 82 -40.73 12.46 44.03
CA LEU A 82 -39.28 12.49 43.80
C LEU A 82 -38.84 11.51 42.70
N GLN A 83 -39.32 10.26 42.76
CA GLN A 83 -39.02 9.25 41.74
C GLN A 83 -39.45 9.68 40.34
N ARG A 84 -40.62 10.34 40.20
CA ARG A 84 -41.07 10.87 38.91
C ARG A 84 -40.15 11.97 38.38
N LYS A 85 -39.66 12.85 39.26
CA LYS A 85 -38.70 13.90 38.89
C LYS A 85 -37.37 13.29 38.43
N ASP A 86 -36.88 12.27 39.12
CA ASP A 86 -35.66 11.56 38.75
C ASP A 86 -35.80 10.84 37.39
N LEU A 87 -36.95 10.20 37.14
CA LEU A 87 -37.25 9.57 35.85
C LEU A 87 -37.31 10.59 34.71
N GLN A 88 -37.89 11.77 34.95
CA GLN A 88 -37.91 12.83 33.96
C GLN A 88 -36.50 13.34 33.65
N ALA A 89 -35.68 13.58 34.67
CA ALA A 89 -34.29 14.00 34.48
C ALA A 89 -33.47 12.92 33.74
N GLN A 90 -33.70 11.64 34.01
CA GLN A 90 -33.07 10.54 33.27
C GLN A 90 -33.53 10.50 31.81
N ALA A 91 -34.82 10.72 31.53
CA ALA A 91 -35.33 10.78 30.16
C ALA A 91 -34.69 11.93 29.38
N ASP A 92 -34.56 13.11 30.00
CA ASP A 92 -33.90 14.26 29.39
C ASP A 92 -32.41 13.98 29.11
N GLN A 93 -31.71 13.32 30.04
CA GLN A 93 -30.31 12.91 29.84
C GLN A 93 -30.15 11.92 28.69
N ILE A 94 -31.05 10.94 28.58
CA ILE A 94 -31.04 9.98 27.46
C ILE A 94 -31.30 10.71 26.15
N ALA A 95 -32.26 11.63 26.11
CA ALA A 95 -32.52 12.42 24.90
C ALA A 95 -31.27 13.20 24.45
N MET A 96 -30.61 13.91 25.36
CA MET A 96 -29.36 14.61 25.07
C MET A 96 -28.24 13.66 24.61
N GLN A 97 -28.09 12.49 25.24
CA GLN A 97 -27.11 11.48 24.81
C GLN A 97 -27.41 10.94 23.42
N THR A 98 -28.68 10.69 23.09
CA THR A 98 -29.07 10.21 21.76
C THR A 98 -28.80 11.25 20.68
N GLU A 99 -29.04 12.53 20.97
CA GLU A 99 -28.72 13.63 20.07
C GLU A 99 -27.21 13.76 19.87
N GLN A 100 -26.42 13.67 20.94
CA GLN A 100 -24.96 13.67 20.86
C GLN A 100 -24.42 12.51 20.04
N LEU A 101 -24.97 11.30 20.20
CA LEU A 101 -24.59 10.13 19.40
C LEU A 101 -24.97 10.30 17.93
N ALA A 102 -26.11 10.92 17.64
CA ALA A 102 -26.52 11.22 16.26
C ALA A 102 -25.54 12.19 15.60
N MET A 103 -25.16 13.27 16.28
CA MET A 103 -24.15 14.23 15.80
C MET A 103 -22.78 13.57 15.60
N GLN A 104 -22.31 12.76 16.55
CA GLN A 104 -21.04 12.02 16.40
C GLN A 104 -21.09 11.04 15.23
N SER A 105 -22.22 10.36 15.02
CA SER A 105 -22.37 9.47 13.88
C SER A 105 -22.34 10.22 12.55
N GLU A 106 -22.82 11.46 12.49
CA GLU A 106 -22.74 12.31 11.30
C GLU A 106 -21.32 12.80 11.06
N GLU A 107 -20.62 13.28 12.09
CA GLU A 107 -19.23 13.69 12.02
C GLU A 107 -18.32 12.53 11.57
N LEU A 108 -18.53 11.32 12.09
CA LEU A 108 -17.79 10.13 11.65
C LEU A 108 -18.04 9.78 10.18
N LYS A 109 -19.23 10.07 9.64
CA LYS A 109 -19.50 9.88 8.21
C LYS A 109 -18.72 10.91 7.38
N LEU A 110 -18.71 12.17 7.78
CA LEU A 110 -17.93 13.22 7.11
C LEU A 110 -16.43 12.90 7.14
N GLN A 111 -15.90 12.49 8.30
CA GLN A 111 -14.50 12.06 8.42
C GLN A 111 -14.17 10.87 7.51
N ARG A 112 -15.07 9.90 7.35
CA ARG A 112 -14.85 8.79 6.41
C ARG A 112 -14.75 9.26 4.97
N LEU A 113 -15.61 10.18 4.55
CA LEU A 113 -15.55 10.76 3.20
C LEU A 113 -14.24 11.49 2.96
N GLU A 114 -13.81 12.33 3.92
CA GLU A 114 -12.51 13.01 3.85
C GLU A 114 -11.33 12.03 3.86
N MET A 115 -11.42 10.96 4.65
CA MET A 115 -10.40 9.90 4.68
C MET A 115 -10.30 9.17 3.35
N ASP A 116 -11.42 8.90 2.68
CA ASP A 116 -11.43 8.23 1.38
C ASP A 116 -10.74 9.10 0.32
N GLU A 117 -11.06 10.40 0.27
CA GLU A 117 -10.37 11.36 -0.60
C GLU A 117 -8.87 11.46 -0.29
N ASN A 118 -8.51 11.53 1.00
CA ASN A 118 -7.12 11.63 1.44
C ASN A 118 -6.34 10.33 1.14
N GLN A 119 -6.98 9.16 1.22
CA GLN A 119 -6.36 7.90 0.82
C GLN A 119 -5.97 7.91 -0.66
N GLU A 120 -6.82 8.45 -1.54
CA GLU A 120 -6.49 8.55 -2.96
C GLU A 120 -5.28 9.45 -3.20
N LEU A 121 -5.26 10.60 -2.54
CA LEU A 121 -4.14 11.55 -2.60
C LEU A 121 -2.84 10.90 -2.10
N ILE A 122 -2.88 10.22 -0.96
CA ILE A 122 -1.71 9.53 -0.38
C ILE A 122 -1.23 8.41 -1.30
N ARG A 123 -2.13 7.64 -1.93
CA ARG A 123 -1.76 6.61 -2.90
C ARG A 123 -1.00 7.22 -4.08
N LYS A 124 -1.55 8.30 -4.67
CA LYS A 124 -0.90 9.02 -5.77
C LYS A 124 0.47 9.56 -5.36
N GLN A 125 0.57 10.24 -4.22
CA GLN A 125 1.84 10.76 -3.70
C GLN A 125 2.87 9.65 -3.44
N THR A 126 2.43 8.52 -2.88
CA THR A 126 3.33 7.38 -2.60
C THR A 126 3.87 6.80 -3.90
N PHE A 127 3.00 6.60 -4.89
CA PHE A 127 3.40 6.17 -6.23
C PHE A 127 4.39 7.14 -6.87
N GLU A 128 4.06 8.44 -6.94
CA GLU A 128 4.92 9.45 -7.55
C GLU A 128 6.31 9.50 -6.87
N ASN A 129 6.35 9.42 -5.54
CA ASN A 129 7.61 9.37 -4.80
C ASN A 129 8.44 8.12 -5.14
N LEU A 130 7.82 6.94 -5.21
CA LEU A 130 8.50 5.71 -5.62
C LEU A 130 8.99 5.79 -7.07
N PHE A 131 8.15 6.30 -7.97
CA PHE A 131 8.45 6.50 -9.38
C PHE A 131 9.65 7.45 -9.57
N PHE A 132 9.63 8.63 -8.96
CA PHE A 132 10.76 9.57 -9.06
C PHE A 132 12.03 9.03 -8.41
N ASN A 133 11.92 8.20 -7.36
CA ASN A 133 13.09 7.50 -6.81
C ASN A 133 13.64 6.46 -7.79
N CYS A 134 12.78 5.73 -8.52
CA CYS A 134 13.21 4.85 -9.60
C CYS A 134 13.90 5.63 -10.73
N LEU A 135 13.42 6.82 -11.11
CA LEU A 135 14.11 7.66 -12.10
C LEU A 135 15.49 8.13 -11.62
N LYS A 136 15.63 8.50 -10.34
CA LYS A 136 16.94 8.82 -9.76
C LYS A 136 17.88 7.63 -9.83
N LEU A 137 17.42 6.44 -9.44
CA LEU A 137 18.21 5.21 -9.55
C LEU A 137 18.57 4.87 -10.99
N LEU A 138 17.66 5.13 -11.94
CA LEU A 138 17.91 4.93 -13.36
C LEU A 138 19.06 5.83 -13.84
N SER A 139 19.00 7.13 -13.49
CA SER A 139 20.06 8.08 -13.83
C SER A 139 21.41 7.70 -13.22
N PHE A 140 21.40 7.18 -11.98
CA PHE A 140 22.61 6.72 -11.30
C PHE A 140 23.18 5.45 -11.96
N ASN A 141 22.33 4.45 -12.21
CA ASN A 141 22.72 3.19 -12.84
C ASN A 141 23.08 3.34 -14.32
N ALA A 142 22.67 4.44 -14.97
CA ALA A 142 23.07 4.74 -16.35
C ALA A 142 24.57 5.08 -16.46
N ILE A 143 25.19 5.57 -15.37
CA ILE A 143 26.59 6.02 -15.36
C ILE A 143 27.51 4.83 -15.14
N SER A 144 28.50 4.68 -16.03
CA SER A 144 29.40 3.53 -16.01
C SER A 144 30.59 3.64 -15.07
N ASN A 145 31.00 4.88 -14.73
CA ASN A 145 32.00 5.16 -13.71
C ASN A 145 31.74 6.55 -13.08
N PRO A 146 31.22 6.63 -11.85
CA PRO A 146 30.91 7.91 -11.19
C PRO A 146 32.13 8.81 -10.95
N GLN A 147 33.35 8.25 -11.01
CA GLN A 147 34.61 8.94 -10.70
C GLN A 147 35.33 9.51 -11.93
N GLU A 148 35.03 9.05 -13.16
CA GLU A 148 35.76 9.44 -14.39
C GLU A 148 34.98 10.38 -15.32
N GLY A 149 33.77 10.81 -14.95
CA GLY A 149 32.98 11.77 -15.70
C GLY A 149 31.99 11.11 -16.68
N SER A 150 30.75 11.63 -16.66
CA SER A 150 29.58 11.57 -17.58
C SER A 150 29.37 10.44 -18.61
N GLU A 151 30.16 9.38 -18.67
CA GLU A 151 30.03 8.37 -19.72
C GLU A 151 29.01 7.29 -19.30
N THR A 152 27.89 7.22 -20.03
CA THR A 152 26.85 6.24 -19.78
C THR A 152 27.27 4.84 -20.24
N TYR A 153 26.67 3.78 -19.68
CA TYR A 153 26.88 2.41 -20.19
C TYR A 153 26.54 2.29 -21.66
N ALA A 154 25.50 3.00 -22.10
CA ALA A 154 25.14 3.06 -23.50
C ALA A 154 26.28 3.66 -24.33
N SER A 155 26.84 4.80 -23.92
CA SER A 155 28.02 5.41 -24.58
C SER A 155 29.20 4.43 -24.63
N LYS A 156 29.54 3.76 -23.53
CA LYS A 156 30.62 2.77 -23.50
C LYS A 156 30.38 1.58 -24.41
N TYR A 157 29.14 1.10 -24.48
CA TYR A 157 28.79 0.02 -25.40
C TYR A 157 28.98 0.46 -26.85
N PHE A 158 28.53 1.67 -27.22
CA PHE A 158 28.75 2.21 -28.56
C PHE A 158 30.23 2.38 -28.89
N THR A 159 31.04 2.88 -27.95
CA THR A 159 32.50 2.99 -28.12
C THR A 159 33.15 1.62 -28.29
N ALA A 160 32.75 0.62 -27.49
CA ALA A 160 33.27 -0.75 -27.57
C ALA A 160 32.86 -1.43 -28.88
N LEU A 161 31.58 -1.33 -29.26
CA LEU A 161 31.07 -1.83 -30.53
C LEU A 161 31.83 -1.20 -31.71
N HIS A 162 32.07 0.10 -31.67
CA HIS A 162 32.87 0.79 -32.69
C HIS A 162 34.30 0.24 -32.76
N TYR A 163 34.93 -0.01 -31.61
CA TYR A 163 36.27 -0.58 -31.54
C TYR A 163 36.33 -2.02 -32.07
N ASP A 164 35.35 -2.86 -31.72
CA ASP A 164 35.29 -4.25 -32.16
C ASP A 164 35.05 -4.37 -33.66
N VAL A 165 34.11 -3.58 -34.20
CA VAL A 165 33.85 -3.49 -35.65
C VAL A 165 35.10 -3.02 -36.41
N ARG A 166 35.91 -2.14 -35.81
CA ARG A 166 37.18 -1.68 -36.40
C ARG A 166 38.30 -2.73 -36.34
N ASN A 167 38.36 -3.54 -35.29
CA ASN A 167 39.46 -4.48 -35.03
C ASN A 167 39.17 -5.91 -35.44
N GLU A 168 37.94 -6.23 -35.82
CA GLU A 168 37.66 -7.43 -36.58
C GLU A 168 38.41 -7.39 -37.92
N ARG A 169 39.57 -8.04 -37.92
CA ARG A 169 40.01 -8.85 -39.05
C ARG A 169 38.91 -9.86 -39.38
N ILE A 170 37.90 -9.43 -40.15
CA ILE A 170 37.21 -10.34 -41.05
C ILE A 170 38.30 -10.85 -41.98
N ASP A 171 38.65 -12.14 -41.88
CA ASP A 171 39.63 -12.85 -42.69
C ASP A 171 39.94 -12.16 -44.03
N GLY A 172 40.98 -11.31 -44.00
CA GLY A 172 41.66 -10.77 -45.16
C GLY A 172 40.87 -10.02 -46.24
N LYS A 173 39.66 -9.46 -46.02
CA LYS A 173 38.94 -8.81 -47.13
C LYS A 173 38.52 -7.35 -47.04
N ILE A 174 38.64 -6.64 -45.92
CA ILE A 174 38.39 -5.18 -45.94
C ILE A 174 39.42 -4.46 -45.06
N ARG A 175 40.39 -3.79 -45.70
CA ARG A 175 41.12 -2.67 -45.07
C ARG A 175 40.25 -1.44 -45.29
N LEU A 176 39.67 -0.90 -44.23
CA LEU A 176 39.08 0.43 -44.29
C LEU A 176 40.25 1.42 -44.30
N ASN A 177 40.44 2.11 -45.43
CA ASN A 177 41.47 3.14 -45.56
C ASN A 177 41.07 4.30 -44.66
N SER A 178 41.87 4.53 -43.63
CA SER A 178 41.84 5.73 -42.82
C SER A 178 42.25 6.90 -43.70
N ASP A 179 41.33 7.83 -43.94
CA ASP A 179 41.64 9.26 -43.95
C ASP A 179 40.31 10.02 -43.89
N GLU A 180 40.20 10.87 -42.87
CA GLU A 180 39.17 11.89 -42.67
C GLU A 180 37.80 11.42 -42.16
N ALA A 181 37.68 11.40 -40.82
CA ALA A 181 36.57 12.00 -40.07
C ALA A 181 35.22 12.14 -40.82
N ASN A 182 34.51 11.02 -40.94
CA ASN A 182 33.05 10.93 -40.79
C ASN A 182 32.66 9.47 -40.45
N GLU A 183 33.40 8.85 -39.53
CA GLU A 183 33.33 7.40 -39.24
C GLU A 183 32.16 7.04 -38.29
N VAL A 184 31.78 7.94 -37.37
CA VAL A 184 30.47 7.89 -36.67
C VAL A 184 29.32 7.95 -37.67
N ASN A 185 29.54 8.67 -38.79
CA ASN A 185 28.60 8.76 -39.88
C ASN A 185 28.50 7.42 -40.63
N GLU A 186 29.53 6.59 -40.75
CA GLU A 186 29.44 5.32 -41.49
C GLU A 186 28.64 4.23 -40.75
N PHE A 187 28.84 4.06 -39.44
CA PHE A 187 27.99 3.17 -38.62
C PHE A 187 26.58 3.74 -38.49
N MET A 188 26.43 5.05 -38.26
CA MET A 188 25.10 5.69 -38.29
C MET A 188 24.48 5.63 -39.68
N LEU A 189 25.25 5.60 -40.77
CA LEU A 189 24.76 5.39 -42.13
C LEU A 189 24.33 3.95 -42.31
N ILE A 190 25.09 2.95 -41.87
CA ILE A 190 24.67 1.53 -41.92
C ILE A 190 23.45 1.31 -41.04
N PHE A 191 23.44 1.84 -39.82
CA PHE A 191 22.29 1.82 -38.92
C PHE A 191 21.10 2.52 -39.56
N ASN A 192 21.22 3.78 -40.00
CA ASN A 192 20.14 4.51 -40.69
C ASN A 192 19.70 3.83 -42.00
N GLU A 193 20.60 3.14 -42.71
CA GLU A 193 20.27 2.43 -43.95
C GLU A 193 19.58 1.09 -43.67
N ILE A 194 19.99 0.37 -42.62
CA ILE A 194 19.29 -0.79 -42.04
C ILE A 194 17.89 -0.35 -41.58
N LEU A 195 17.76 0.83 -40.96
CA LEU A 195 16.51 1.38 -40.46
C LEU A 195 15.58 1.88 -41.58
N ARG A 196 16.13 2.40 -42.67
CA ARG A 196 15.39 2.90 -43.86
C ARG A 196 14.78 1.80 -44.71
N LEU A 197 15.25 0.57 -44.61
CA LEU A 197 14.88 -0.49 -45.54
C LEU A 197 13.72 -1.34 -45.00
N GLU A 198 12.57 -1.12 -45.64
CA GLU A 198 11.30 -1.80 -45.46
C GLU A 198 11.37 -3.32 -45.64
N ARG A 199 10.30 -3.98 -45.16
CA ARG A 199 9.80 -5.37 -45.33
C ARG A 199 10.24 -6.23 -46.53
N ASN A 200 10.95 -5.73 -47.54
CA ASN A 200 11.38 -6.42 -48.76
C ASN A 200 12.87 -6.17 -49.11
N ALA A 201 13.77 -6.12 -48.14
CA ALA A 201 15.20 -6.06 -48.41
C ALA A 201 15.63 -7.26 -49.30
N PRO A 202 16.33 -7.04 -50.43
CA PRO A 202 16.82 -8.13 -51.28
C PRO A 202 17.69 -9.12 -50.48
N GLU A 203 17.58 -10.42 -50.73
CA GLU A 203 18.41 -11.45 -50.06
C GLU A 203 19.91 -11.13 -50.14
N GLU A 204 20.36 -10.55 -51.26
CA GLU A 204 21.74 -10.10 -51.45
C GLU A 204 22.17 -9.05 -50.42
N PHE A 205 21.27 -8.16 -50.03
CA PHE A 205 21.52 -7.13 -49.03
C PHE A 205 21.47 -7.68 -47.60
N ILE A 206 20.54 -8.58 -47.31
CA ILE A 206 20.50 -9.31 -46.02
C ILE A 206 21.82 -10.06 -45.82
N ASN A 207 22.31 -10.75 -46.85
CA ASN A 207 23.59 -11.44 -46.82
C ASN A 207 24.79 -10.50 -46.63
N LYS A 208 24.72 -9.26 -47.13
CA LYS A 208 25.73 -8.23 -46.91
C LYS A 208 25.72 -7.69 -45.47
N ILE A 209 24.55 -7.60 -44.83
CA ILE A 209 24.42 -7.08 -43.45
C ILE A 209 24.64 -8.16 -42.38
N LYS A 210 24.39 -9.43 -42.70
CA LYS A 210 24.48 -10.55 -41.74
C LYS A 210 25.80 -10.60 -40.94
N PRO A 211 26.99 -10.33 -41.51
CA PRO A 211 28.23 -10.24 -40.75
C PRO A 211 28.21 -9.09 -39.72
N TYR A 212 27.76 -7.90 -40.12
CA TYR A 212 27.67 -6.75 -39.20
C TYR A 212 26.73 -7.02 -38.03
N LEU A 213 25.60 -7.66 -38.31
CA LEU A 213 24.67 -8.14 -37.31
C LEU A 213 25.36 -9.10 -36.32
N HIS A 214 26.06 -10.13 -36.81
CA HIS A 214 26.80 -11.06 -35.94
C HIS A 214 27.81 -10.33 -35.03
N ASN A 215 28.47 -9.31 -35.56
CA ASN A 215 29.44 -8.51 -34.82
C ASN A 215 28.75 -7.71 -33.71
N MET A 216 27.61 -7.09 -34.01
CA MET A 216 26.79 -6.38 -33.01
C MET A 216 26.38 -7.31 -31.86
N GLN A 217 25.98 -8.54 -32.18
CA GLN A 217 25.63 -9.55 -31.19
C GLN A 217 26.83 -9.94 -30.32
N SER A 218 27.98 -10.21 -30.94
CA SER A 218 29.21 -10.61 -30.25
C SER A 218 29.77 -9.49 -29.35
N SER A 219 29.77 -8.24 -29.83
CA SER A 219 30.11 -7.07 -29.03
C SER A 219 29.12 -6.83 -27.90
N TYR A 220 27.82 -7.04 -28.14
CA TYR A 220 26.80 -6.93 -27.09
C TYR A 220 27.05 -7.92 -25.94
N PHE A 221 27.26 -9.21 -26.25
CA PHE A 221 27.54 -10.21 -25.22
C PHE A 221 28.86 -9.96 -24.50
N SER A 222 29.91 -9.58 -25.23
CA SER A 222 31.21 -9.23 -24.64
C SER A 222 31.08 -8.04 -23.68
N PHE A 223 30.38 -6.99 -24.11
CA PHE A 223 30.11 -5.81 -23.28
C PHE A 223 29.26 -6.15 -22.05
N LYS A 224 28.19 -6.92 -22.24
CA LYS A 224 27.30 -7.36 -21.16
C LYS A 224 28.05 -8.16 -20.11
N ASN A 225 28.85 -9.15 -20.53
CA ASN A 225 29.65 -9.97 -19.63
C ASN A 225 30.63 -9.12 -18.81
N ALA A 226 31.32 -8.18 -19.45
CA ALA A 226 32.26 -7.27 -18.79
C ALA A 226 31.59 -6.30 -17.79
N ASN A 227 30.31 -5.96 -18.00
CA ASN A 227 29.57 -4.96 -17.22
C ASN A 227 28.36 -5.55 -16.46
N THR A 228 28.34 -6.87 -16.27
CA THR A 228 27.15 -7.63 -15.85
C THR A 228 26.40 -7.03 -14.65
N PRO A 229 27.04 -6.71 -13.51
CA PRO A 229 26.29 -6.25 -12.33
C PRO A 229 25.55 -4.93 -12.58
N SER A 230 26.21 -3.99 -13.26
CA SER A 230 25.72 -2.64 -13.42
C SER A 230 24.76 -2.49 -14.59
N LEU A 231 25.05 -3.12 -15.73
CA LEU A 231 24.12 -3.15 -16.87
C LEU A 231 22.81 -3.85 -16.50
N ASN A 232 22.88 -4.97 -15.77
CA ASN A 232 21.69 -5.62 -15.25
C ASN A 232 20.94 -4.73 -14.26
N GLY A 233 21.66 -3.96 -13.41
CA GLY A 233 21.06 -2.97 -12.52
C GLY A 233 20.27 -1.90 -13.29
N TYR A 234 20.84 -1.35 -14.35
CA TYR A 234 20.20 -0.37 -15.23
C TYR A 234 18.91 -0.93 -15.87
N LEU A 235 19.01 -2.05 -16.59
CA LEU A 235 17.87 -2.67 -17.27
C LEU A 235 16.77 -3.13 -16.30
N ARG A 236 17.16 -3.64 -15.12
CA ARG A 236 16.23 -4.00 -14.04
C ARG A 236 15.51 -2.79 -13.48
N THR A 237 16.18 -1.64 -13.39
CA THR A 237 15.55 -0.40 -12.92
C THR A 237 14.45 0.04 -13.90
N ILE A 238 14.69 -0.06 -15.20
CA ILE A 238 13.67 0.20 -16.23
C ILE A 238 12.48 -0.75 -16.06
N ARG A 239 12.73 -2.07 -15.98
CA ARG A 239 11.67 -3.07 -15.79
C ARG A 239 10.86 -2.79 -14.52
N ASN A 240 11.52 -2.55 -13.39
CA ASN A 240 10.85 -2.30 -12.13
C ASN A 240 10.03 -1.01 -12.17
N THR A 241 10.49 0.02 -12.89
CA THR A 241 9.73 1.25 -13.10
C THR A 241 8.50 1.00 -13.95
N MET A 242 8.62 0.20 -15.00
CA MET A 242 7.47 -0.23 -15.83
C MET A 242 6.45 -1.02 -15.02
N GLN A 243 6.90 -1.99 -14.22
CA GLN A 243 6.03 -2.76 -13.32
C GLN A 243 5.31 -1.83 -12.33
N LEU A 244 6.02 -0.86 -11.75
CA LEU A 244 5.42 0.11 -10.82
C LEU A 244 4.30 0.92 -11.50
N ILE A 245 4.52 1.36 -12.74
CA ILE A 245 3.50 2.08 -13.54
C ILE A 245 2.28 1.18 -13.78
N GLU A 246 2.49 -0.08 -14.17
CA GLU A 246 1.39 -1.03 -14.39
C GLU A 246 0.59 -1.33 -13.12
N ASP A 247 1.28 -1.58 -12.00
CA ASP A 247 0.65 -1.88 -10.72
C ASP A 247 -0.26 -0.72 -10.29
N TYR A 248 0.19 0.52 -10.49
CA TYR A 248 -0.61 1.72 -10.22
C TYR A 248 -1.82 1.83 -11.16
N ASN A 249 -1.65 1.59 -12.46
CA ASN A 249 -2.74 1.65 -13.44
C ASN A 249 -3.78 0.53 -13.27
N SER A 250 -3.41 -0.62 -12.71
CA SER A 250 -4.38 -1.69 -12.41
C SER A 250 -5.44 -1.27 -11.39
N LEU A 251 -5.18 -0.19 -10.65
CA LEU A 251 -6.04 0.36 -9.59
C LEU A 251 -6.73 1.67 -10.01
N ASP A 252 -6.22 2.36 -11.03
CA ASP A 252 -6.72 3.63 -11.55
C ASP A 252 -6.94 3.48 -13.07
N ASP A 253 -8.19 3.36 -13.50
CA ASP A 253 -8.64 2.94 -14.86
C ASP A 253 -8.29 3.97 -15.98
N SER A 254 -7.37 4.90 -15.71
CA SER A 254 -6.96 6.00 -16.58
C SER A 254 -5.78 5.60 -17.47
N SER A 255 -6.10 5.05 -18.64
CA SER A 255 -5.10 4.80 -19.72
C SER A 255 -4.25 6.04 -20.07
N SER A 256 -4.79 7.26 -19.93
CA SER A 256 -4.05 8.51 -20.15
C SER A 256 -2.93 8.75 -19.14
N THR A 257 -3.13 8.36 -17.88
CA THR A 257 -2.14 8.58 -16.81
C THR A 257 -0.90 7.71 -17.03
N THR A 258 -1.11 6.47 -17.46
CA THR A 258 -0.02 5.52 -17.79
C THR A 258 0.89 6.06 -18.88
N SER A 259 0.31 6.58 -19.96
CA SER A 259 1.08 7.15 -21.07
C SER A 259 1.99 8.29 -20.63
N ILE A 260 1.51 9.17 -19.73
CA ILE A 260 2.30 10.28 -19.19
C ILE A 260 3.53 9.76 -18.42
N TYR A 261 3.37 8.80 -17.52
CA TYR A 261 4.51 8.27 -16.75
C TYR A 261 5.51 7.52 -17.61
N ILE A 262 5.05 6.79 -18.63
CA ILE A 262 5.92 6.14 -19.61
C ILE A 262 6.69 7.20 -20.42
N GLU A 263 6.03 8.27 -20.85
CA GLU A 263 6.71 9.38 -21.54
C GLU A 263 7.79 10.03 -20.67
N ILE A 264 7.48 10.27 -19.39
CA ILE A 264 8.46 10.80 -18.44
C ILE A 264 9.63 9.82 -18.31
N LEU A 265 9.39 8.52 -18.11
CA LEU A 265 10.45 7.51 -18.02
C LEU A 265 11.35 7.53 -19.27
N LEU A 266 10.74 7.46 -20.45
CA LEU A 266 11.48 7.40 -21.71
C LEU A 266 12.27 8.69 -21.98
N SER A 267 11.78 9.86 -21.54
CA SER A 267 12.54 11.12 -21.63
C SER A 267 13.84 11.11 -20.83
N GLN A 268 13.97 10.23 -19.83
CA GLN A 268 15.19 10.06 -19.04
C GLN A 268 16.22 9.13 -19.70
N ILE A 269 15.85 8.47 -20.80
CA ILE A 269 16.70 7.54 -21.53
C ILE A 269 17.16 8.24 -22.81
N ASP A 270 18.48 8.35 -23.00
CA ASP A 270 19.04 8.91 -24.22
C ASP A 270 18.87 7.95 -25.42
N GLN A 271 19.16 8.43 -26.63
CA GLN A 271 19.06 7.61 -27.85
C GLN A 271 19.92 6.33 -27.74
N ASN A 272 21.09 6.43 -27.11
CA ASN A 272 21.99 5.30 -26.92
C ASN A 272 21.39 4.25 -25.96
N GLY A 273 20.73 4.68 -24.88
CA GLY A 273 20.05 3.80 -23.94
C GLY A 273 18.89 3.04 -24.58
N HIS A 274 18.14 3.70 -25.48
CA HIS A 274 17.11 3.02 -26.27
C HIS A 274 17.70 1.93 -27.17
N PHE A 275 18.83 2.20 -27.82
CA PHE A 275 19.53 1.19 -28.62
C PHE A 275 20.02 0.01 -27.76
N LEU A 276 20.56 0.28 -26.57
CA LEU A 276 20.97 -0.76 -25.64
C LEU A 276 19.80 -1.65 -25.20
N MET A 277 18.62 -1.06 -24.96
CA MET A 277 17.39 -1.82 -24.72
C MET A 277 17.00 -2.68 -25.93
N ALA A 278 17.14 -2.16 -27.15
CA ALA A 278 16.87 -2.91 -28.38
C ALA A 278 17.83 -4.09 -28.56
N MET A 279 19.12 -3.91 -28.25
CA MET A 279 20.11 -5.00 -28.27
C MET A 279 19.79 -6.08 -27.23
N ASP A 280 19.46 -5.70 -25.98
CA ASP A 280 19.05 -6.67 -24.96
C ASP A 280 17.78 -7.40 -25.39
N TYR A 281 16.78 -6.71 -25.92
CA TYR A 281 15.57 -7.36 -26.43
C TYR A 281 15.86 -8.37 -27.55
N ALA A 282 16.68 -7.99 -28.52
CA ALA A 282 16.97 -8.80 -29.69
C ALA A 282 17.83 -10.03 -29.38
N PHE A 283 18.90 -9.84 -28.60
CA PHE A 283 19.93 -10.86 -28.44
C PHE A 283 19.82 -11.64 -27.14
N ASN A 284 19.10 -11.14 -26.14
CA ASN A 284 18.91 -11.86 -24.87
C ASN A 284 17.51 -12.51 -24.81
N SER A 285 17.49 -13.85 -24.86
CA SER A 285 16.26 -14.64 -24.78
C SER A 285 15.48 -14.39 -23.48
N ASP A 286 16.17 -14.09 -22.39
CA ASP A 286 15.59 -13.84 -21.07
C ASP A 286 15.56 -12.34 -20.74
N SER A 287 15.46 -11.48 -21.76
CA SER A 287 15.41 -10.04 -21.53
C SER A 287 14.26 -9.68 -20.58
N LEU A 288 14.63 -8.90 -19.56
CA LEU A 288 13.75 -8.38 -18.53
C LEU A 288 12.64 -7.48 -19.10
N LEU A 289 12.79 -7.00 -20.34
CA LEU A 289 11.92 -6.03 -20.99
C LEU A 289 11.09 -6.63 -22.15
N LYS A 290 11.13 -7.95 -22.35
CA LYS A 290 10.45 -8.62 -23.49
C LYS A 290 8.96 -8.33 -23.58
N GLU A 291 8.28 -8.22 -22.44
CA GLU A 291 6.85 -7.93 -22.41
C GLU A 291 6.57 -6.45 -22.67
N TYR A 292 7.38 -5.55 -22.09
CA TYR A 292 7.10 -4.12 -22.06
C TYR A 292 7.49 -3.38 -23.35
N ILE A 293 8.59 -3.75 -23.98
CA ILE A 293 9.08 -3.09 -25.20
C ILE A 293 8.02 -3.08 -26.31
N PRO A 294 7.43 -4.23 -26.73
CA PRO A 294 6.41 -4.23 -27.77
C PRO A 294 5.09 -3.66 -27.29
N ARG A 295 4.68 -3.94 -26.03
CA ARG A 295 3.38 -3.53 -25.49
C ARG A 295 3.23 -2.01 -25.34
N TYR A 296 4.30 -1.34 -24.95
CA TYR A 296 4.31 0.10 -24.66
C TYR A 296 5.10 0.94 -25.66
N HIS A 297 5.56 0.32 -26.75
CA HIS A 297 6.38 0.97 -27.78
C HIS A 297 7.55 1.76 -27.14
N LEU A 298 8.30 1.10 -26.25
CA LEU A 298 9.37 1.77 -25.47
C LEU A 298 10.53 2.24 -26.35
N LEU A 299 10.63 1.74 -27.57
CA LEU A 299 11.68 2.08 -28.52
C LEU A 299 11.29 3.20 -29.50
N ARG A 300 10.12 3.83 -29.34
CA ARG A 300 9.61 4.88 -30.27
C ARG A 300 10.47 6.14 -30.40
N TYR A 301 11.40 6.37 -29.47
CA TYR A 301 12.37 7.48 -29.55
C TYR A 301 13.62 7.14 -30.38
N LEU A 302 13.82 5.86 -30.73
CA LEU A 302 14.47 5.50 -31.99
C LEU A 302 13.36 5.72 -33.03
N ASN A 303 13.52 6.69 -33.93
CA ASN A 303 12.51 7.16 -34.90
C ASN A 303 11.41 6.11 -35.27
N HIS A 304 10.13 6.50 -35.28
CA HIS A 304 9.00 5.57 -35.15
C HIS A 304 8.93 4.45 -36.22
N ASP A 305 9.30 4.76 -37.47
CA ASP A 305 9.39 3.77 -38.56
C ASP A 305 10.65 2.89 -38.44
N GLU A 306 11.71 3.45 -37.89
CA GLU A 306 13.02 2.84 -37.74
C GLU A 306 13.01 1.81 -36.61
N SER A 307 12.39 2.07 -35.45
CA SER A 307 12.38 1.15 -34.30
C SER A 307 11.69 -0.20 -34.56
N THR A 308 10.58 -0.20 -35.29
CA THR A 308 9.82 -1.42 -35.60
C THR A 308 10.55 -2.27 -36.64
N ASN A 309 11.11 -1.63 -37.67
CA ASN A 309 11.93 -2.29 -38.68
C ASN A 309 13.24 -2.80 -38.10
N PHE A 310 13.86 -2.04 -37.18
CA PHE A 310 15.06 -2.43 -36.47
C PHE A 310 14.87 -3.70 -35.66
N LEU A 311 13.81 -3.72 -34.84
CA LEU A 311 13.45 -4.89 -34.05
C LEU A 311 13.16 -6.09 -34.95
N PHE A 312 12.38 -5.90 -36.02
CA PHE A 312 12.10 -6.97 -36.98
C PHE A 312 13.38 -7.54 -37.62
N LEU A 313 14.32 -6.69 -38.03
CA LEU A 313 15.59 -7.11 -38.62
C LEU A 313 16.47 -7.84 -37.61
N LEU A 314 16.56 -7.34 -36.38
CA LEU A 314 17.33 -7.95 -35.32
C LEU A 314 16.70 -9.24 -34.78
N THR A 315 15.38 -9.34 -34.70
CA THR A 315 14.75 -10.58 -34.27
C THR A 315 14.80 -11.58 -35.40
N ASN A 316 14.31 -11.30 -36.61
CA ASN A 316 14.18 -12.33 -37.64
C ASN A 316 15.50 -12.88 -38.19
N ASN A 317 16.57 -12.09 -38.19
CA ASN A 317 17.88 -12.59 -38.64
C ASN A 317 18.64 -13.36 -37.53
N PHE A 318 18.10 -13.41 -36.32
CA PHE A 318 18.69 -14.11 -35.17
C PHE A 318 17.70 -15.02 -34.42
N SER A 319 16.41 -15.02 -34.76
CA SER A 319 15.35 -15.71 -34.02
C SER A 319 15.06 -17.11 -34.56
N GLU A 320 15.78 -17.61 -35.55
CA GLU A 320 15.72 -19.02 -35.92
C GLU A 320 17.12 -19.61 -36.14
N ASN A 321 17.49 -20.54 -35.25
CA ASN A 321 18.57 -21.54 -35.40
C ASN A 321 20.04 -21.08 -35.37
N THR A 322 20.57 -20.76 -34.20
CA THR A 322 22.02 -20.92 -33.93
C THR A 322 22.38 -21.70 -32.67
N TYR A 323 21.40 -22.39 -32.05
CA TYR A 323 21.68 -23.38 -31.00
C TYR A 323 20.79 -24.62 -31.14
N SER A 324 21.03 -25.43 -32.18
CA SER A 324 20.73 -26.87 -32.15
C SER A 324 21.80 -27.74 -32.82
N SER A 325 23.03 -27.22 -33.00
CA SER A 325 24.14 -27.98 -33.58
C SER A 325 25.49 -27.51 -33.03
N SER A 326 25.66 -27.59 -31.71
CA SER A 326 26.99 -27.68 -31.09
C SER A 326 27.00 -28.45 -29.77
N THR A 327 26.05 -29.38 -29.58
CA THR A 327 26.19 -30.49 -28.63
C THR A 327 26.48 -31.77 -29.41
N ASN A 328 27.69 -31.83 -29.96
CA ASN A 328 28.40 -33.07 -30.23
C ASN A 328 29.86 -32.77 -29.88
N LEU A 329 30.12 -32.63 -28.58
CA LEU A 329 31.45 -32.92 -28.06
C LEU A 329 31.62 -34.43 -28.21
N GLU A 330 32.41 -34.83 -29.21
CA GLU A 330 32.97 -36.19 -29.24
C GLU A 330 33.61 -36.48 -27.88
N PRO A 331 33.40 -37.67 -27.30
CA PRO A 331 34.19 -38.08 -26.16
C PRO A 331 35.63 -38.24 -26.65
N LEU A 332 36.51 -37.38 -26.18
CA LEU A 332 37.95 -37.59 -26.28
C LEU A 332 38.26 -38.93 -25.61
N SER A 333 38.57 -39.92 -26.44
CA SER A 333 39.18 -41.17 -26.07
C SER A 333 40.63 -40.92 -25.66
N GLU A 334 40.96 -41.27 -24.42
CA GLU A 334 42.12 -42.09 -24.06
C GLU A 334 41.75 -42.99 -22.87
#